data_AF-A0AAV0VZH8-F1
#
_entry.id   AF-A0AAV0VZH8-F1
#
_cell.length_a   1.000
_cell.length_b   1.000
_cell.length_c   1.000
_cell.angle_alpha   90.00
_cell.angle_beta   90.00
_cell.angle_gamma   90.00
#
_symmetry.space_group_name_H-M   'P 1'
#
loop_
_entity.id
_entity.type
_entity.pdbx_description
1 polymer ?
#
loop_
_entity_poly.entity_id
_entity_poly.type
_entity_poly.pdbx_seq_one_letter_code
_entity_poly.pdbx_strand_id
1 'polypeptide(L)'
;MLAKFSDKRQDITIAARTSQTHYLDNPNNNADILDVAILKTGKLRYTIKNLIAELSSNHTPIILELQSQGTETLPPKAFKHTDWIKFNLDTKNIIFNLKKMQSSEQVYQAITELTTKIASSLSNNSYTNPKDQTPKVPIKILNAIHKKRKLRKKLATYKKPRR
;
A
#
# COMPACT_ATOMS: atom_id res chain seq x y z
N MET A 1 9.83 17.85 15.67
CA MET A 1 10.79 16.91 15.07
C MET A 1 10.61 16.80 13.55
N LEU A 2 9.38 16.68 13.04
CA LEU A 2 9.06 16.64 11.60
C LEU A 2 9.38 17.93 10.83
N ALA A 3 9.16 19.13 11.41
CA ALA A 3 9.53 20.40 10.76
C ALA A 3 11.04 20.44 10.42
N LYS A 4 11.90 20.10 11.40
CA LYS A 4 13.36 20.01 11.22
C LYS A 4 13.78 18.93 10.20
N PHE A 5 12.95 17.92 9.97
CA PHE A 5 13.18 16.88 8.94
C PHE A 5 12.83 17.40 7.53
N SER A 6 11.73 18.15 7.41
CA SER A 6 11.32 18.80 6.16
C SER A 6 12.30 19.90 5.74
N ASP A 7 12.80 20.70 6.68
CA ASP A 7 13.68 21.83 6.39
C ASP A 7 15.01 21.40 5.74
N LYS A 8 15.45 20.16 6.00
CA LYS A 8 16.67 19.57 5.41
C LYS A 8 16.45 18.91 4.05
N ARG A 9 15.20 18.82 3.58
CA ARG A 9 14.81 18.05 2.39
C ARG A 9 13.81 18.86 1.55
N GLN A 10 14.32 19.65 0.61
CA GLN A 10 13.48 20.46 -0.30
C GLN A 10 12.72 19.61 -1.32
N ASP A 11 13.04 18.31 -1.43
CA ASP A 11 12.42 17.37 -2.36
C ASP A 11 11.18 16.66 -1.78
N ILE A 12 10.85 16.91 -0.51
CA ILE A 12 9.71 16.26 0.16
C ILE A 12 8.63 17.27 0.55
N THR A 13 7.40 16.79 0.59
CA THR A 13 6.25 17.53 1.09
C THR A 13 5.54 16.69 2.13
N ILE A 14 5.26 17.29 3.30
CA ILE A 14 4.51 16.64 4.37
C ILE A 14 3.05 17.06 4.22
N ALA A 15 2.19 16.12 3.85
CA ALA A 15 0.76 16.28 3.80
C ALA A 15 0.14 15.74 5.09
N ALA A 16 -0.30 16.64 5.95
CA ALA A 16 -1.00 16.31 7.18
C ALA A 16 -2.30 17.13 7.27
N ARG A 17 -3.26 16.62 8.03
CA ARG A 17 -4.43 17.41 8.40
C ARG A 17 -4.07 18.35 9.54
N THR A 18 -4.79 19.47 9.62
CA THR A 18 -4.75 20.38 10.77
C THR A 18 -5.72 19.97 11.87
N SER A 19 -6.57 18.97 11.60
CA SER A 19 -7.52 18.38 12.56
C SER A 19 -7.00 17.04 13.05
N GLN A 20 -7.29 16.71 14.31
CA GLN A 20 -6.88 15.47 14.94
C GLN A 20 -7.32 14.23 14.14
N THR A 21 -6.47 13.21 14.16
CA THR A 21 -6.70 11.93 13.51
C THR A 21 -6.68 10.76 14.48
N HIS A 22 -6.24 10.99 15.72
CA HIS A 22 -6.21 9.99 16.78
C HIS A 22 -6.92 10.53 18.03
N TYR A 23 -7.80 9.72 18.60
CA TYR A 23 -8.60 10.04 19.77
C TYR A 23 -8.43 8.92 20.78
N LEU A 24 -7.98 9.21 22.01
CA LEU A 24 -7.83 8.19 23.04
C LEU A 24 -9.16 7.95 23.75
N ASP A 25 -9.40 6.70 24.16
CA ASP A 25 -10.60 6.34 24.94
C ASP A 25 -10.62 6.98 26.34
N ASN A 26 -9.46 7.43 26.83
CA ASN A 26 -9.33 8.11 28.10
C ASN A 26 -9.60 9.63 27.94
N PRO A 27 -10.61 10.19 28.62
CA PRO A 27 -10.98 11.61 28.51
C PRO A 27 -9.90 12.58 29.04
N ASN A 28 -8.90 12.11 29.80
CA ASN A 28 -7.78 12.93 30.25
C ASN A 28 -6.69 13.11 29.19
N ASN A 29 -6.78 12.38 28.07
CA ASN A 29 -5.80 12.44 27.00
C ASN A 29 -6.36 13.24 25.82
N ASN A 30 -5.57 14.18 25.32
CA ASN A 30 -5.97 15.03 24.20
C ASN A 30 -5.87 14.27 22.87
N ALA A 31 -6.80 14.55 21.98
CA ALA A 31 -6.72 14.08 20.59
C ALA A 31 -5.51 14.71 19.88
N ASP A 32 -4.89 13.97 18.95
CA ASP A 32 -3.65 14.37 18.28
C ASP A 32 -3.66 14.06 16.76
N ILE A 33 -2.71 14.64 16.02
CA ILE A 33 -2.50 14.42 14.58
C ILE A 33 -1.35 13.45 14.42
N LEU A 34 -1.66 12.17 14.22
CA LEU A 34 -0.66 11.10 14.07
C LEU A 34 -0.57 10.54 12.66
N ASP A 35 -1.62 10.72 11.86
CA ASP A 35 -1.69 10.20 10.51
C ASP A 35 -1.20 11.27 9.52
N VAL A 36 -0.02 11.02 8.92
CA VAL A 36 0.64 11.93 7.98
C VAL A 36 1.10 11.18 6.73
N ALA A 37 1.11 11.87 5.59
CA ALA A 37 1.70 11.37 4.35
C ALA A 37 2.94 12.20 3.99
N ILE A 38 4.03 11.51 3.64
CA ILE A 38 5.26 12.14 3.17
C ILE A 38 5.40 11.82 1.68
N LEU A 39 5.41 12.86 0.85
CA LEU A 39 5.51 12.73 -0.60
C LEU A 39 6.88 13.20 -1.08
N LYS A 40 7.52 12.41 -1.95
CA LYS A 40 8.76 12.80 -2.63
C LYS A 40 8.44 13.43 -3.98
N THR A 41 7.94 14.66 -3.97
CA THR A 41 7.62 15.36 -5.22
C THR A 41 7.36 16.83 -4.95
N GLY A 42 8.31 17.70 -5.31
CA GLY A 42 8.18 19.14 -5.13
C GLY A 42 7.08 19.82 -5.98
N LYS A 43 6.23 19.07 -6.71
CA LYS A 43 5.21 19.61 -7.63
C LYS A 43 3.90 18.82 -7.73
N LEU A 44 3.68 17.77 -6.92
CA LEU A 44 2.37 17.10 -6.94
C LEU A 44 1.36 17.97 -6.19
N ARG A 45 0.32 18.43 -6.90
CA ARG A 45 -0.83 19.01 -6.24
C ARG A 45 -1.58 17.90 -5.53
N TYR A 46 -1.89 18.10 -4.25
CA TYR A 46 -2.62 17.13 -3.45
C TYR A 46 -3.72 17.81 -2.64
N THR A 47 -4.73 17.03 -2.27
CA THR A 47 -5.71 17.39 -1.25
C THR A 47 -5.68 16.31 -0.17
N ILE A 48 -5.88 16.72 1.09
CA ILE A 48 -5.97 15.80 2.22
C ILE A 48 -7.24 16.09 3.03
N LYS A 49 -8.04 15.05 3.31
CA LYS A 49 -9.31 15.18 4.02
C LYS A 49 -9.54 14.01 4.98
N ASN A 50 -10.23 14.25 6.09
CA ASN A 50 -10.67 13.18 6.98
C ASN A 50 -11.85 12.45 6.34
N LEU A 51 -11.88 11.13 6.45
CA LEU A 51 -13.07 10.34 6.20
C LEU A 51 -13.94 10.39 7.46
N ILE A 52 -14.96 11.25 7.46
CA ILE A 52 -15.97 11.31 8.52
C ILE A 52 -16.96 10.17 8.24
N ALA A 53 -16.61 8.97 8.67
CA ALA A 53 -17.49 7.81 8.67
C ALA A 53 -17.42 7.16 10.06
N GLU A 54 -18.49 6.47 10.48
CA GLU A 54 -18.45 5.64 11.69
C GLU A 54 -17.41 4.54 11.51
N LEU A 55 -16.40 4.55 12.38
CA LEU A 55 -15.30 3.61 12.32
C LEU A 55 -15.07 3.01 13.69
N SER A 56 -14.75 1.71 13.72
CA SER A 56 -14.53 0.91 14.92
C SER A 56 -13.11 1.06 15.49
N SER A 57 -12.43 2.18 15.22
CA SER A 57 -11.04 2.43 15.62
C SER A 57 -10.94 3.81 16.25
N ASN A 58 -9.97 3.95 17.15
CA ASN A 58 -9.54 5.20 17.78
C ASN A 58 -8.75 6.13 16.81
N HIS A 59 -8.63 5.75 15.53
CA HIS A 59 -8.10 6.59 14.46
C HIS A 59 -9.18 6.96 13.43
N THR A 60 -9.15 8.23 13.00
CA THR A 60 -9.90 8.73 11.84
C THR A 60 -9.02 8.66 10.59
N PRO A 61 -9.38 7.85 9.58
CA PRO A 61 -8.66 7.72 8.33
C PRO A 61 -8.56 9.05 7.60
N ILE A 62 -7.39 9.26 7.01
CA ILE A 62 -7.12 10.37 6.11
C ILE A 62 -7.13 9.87 4.66
N ILE A 63 -7.70 10.68 3.76
CA ILE A 63 -7.69 10.46 2.32
C ILE A 63 -6.73 11.48 1.71
N LEU A 64 -5.72 10.99 1.01
CA LEU A 64 -4.82 11.79 0.19
C LEU A 64 -5.20 11.62 -1.28
N GLU A 65 -5.65 12.69 -1.93
CA GLU A 65 -5.90 12.70 -3.37
C GLU A 65 -4.74 13.39 -4.08
N LEU A 66 -4.13 12.67 -5.03
CA LEU A 66 -3.03 13.20 -5.83
C LEU A 66 -3.58 13.65 -7.19
N GLN A 67 -3.41 14.93 -7.51
CA GLN A 67 -3.73 15.45 -8.83
C GLN A 67 -2.55 15.18 -9.76
N SER A 68 -2.64 14.08 -10.50
CA SER A 68 -1.67 13.76 -11.57
C SER A 68 -2.33 13.93 -12.93
N GLN A 69 -1.67 14.63 -13.85
CA GLN A 69 -1.98 14.52 -15.27
C GLN A 69 -1.33 13.23 -15.76
N GLY A 70 -2.13 12.21 -16.04
CA GLY A 70 -1.64 10.89 -16.40
C GLY A 70 -0.78 10.94 -17.66
N THR A 71 0.50 10.63 -17.53
CA THR A 71 1.30 10.12 -18.65
C THR A 71 0.97 8.63 -18.82
N GLU A 72 0.99 8.18 -20.08
CA GLU A 72 0.61 6.85 -20.54
C GLU A 72 0.86 5.73 -19.51
N THR A 73 -0.23 5.06 -19.13
CA THR A 73 -0.20 3.97 -18.18
C THR A 73 0.46 2.77 -18.82
N LEU A 74 1.76 2.59 -18.57
CA LEU A 74 2.34 1.25 -18.65
C LEU A 74 1.47 0.31 -17.81
N PRO A 75 1.20 -0.92 -18.28
CA PRO A 75 0.45 -1.87 -17.47
C PRO A 75 1.14 -2.01 -16.10
N PRO A 76 0.38 -1.99 -14.99
CA PRO A 76 0.96 -2.16 -13.67
C PRO A 76 1.81 -3.43 -13.68
N LYS A 77 3.07 -3.31 -13.24
CA LYS A 77 3.96 -4.46 -13.10
C LYS A 77 3.26 -5.48 -12.20
N ALA A 78 3.28 -6.75 -12.62
CA ALA A 78 2.68 -7.82 -11.83
C ALA A 78 3.27 -7.80 -10.41
N PHE A 79 2.40 -7.75 -9.40
CA PHE A 79 2.83 -7.86 -8.02
C PHE A 79 3.36 -9.28 -7.78
N LYS A 80 4.54 -9.37 -7.18
CA LYS A 80 5.10 -10.63 -6.72
C LYS A 80 4.51 -10.94 -5.35
N HIS A 81 3.92 -12.12 -5.21
CA HIS A 81 3.50 -12.67 -3.94
C HIS A 81 4.49 -13.74 -3.51
N THR A 82 4.86 -13.73 -2.24
CA THR A 82 5.70 -14.76 -1.63
C THR A 82 4.81 -15.67 -0.79
N ASP A 83 4.90 -16.98 -1.00
CA ASP A 83 4.37 -17.94 -0.06
C ASP A 83 5.28 -17.98 1.18
N TRP A 84 4.89 -17.26 2.23
CA TRP A 84 5.68 -17.14 3.45
C TRP A 84 5.80 -18.45 4.21
N ILE A 85 4.84 -19.37 4.10
CA ILE A 85 4.90 -20.67 4.77
C ILE A 85 5.99 -21.51 4.10
N LYS A 86 5.94 -21.60 2.77
CA LYS A 86 6.93 -22.34 1.98
C LYS A 86 8.32 -21.73 2.08
N PHE A 87 8.43 -20.39 2.01
CA PHE A 87 9.68 -19.68 2.24
C PHE A 87 10.28 -19.96 3.61
N ASN A 88 9.48 -19.96 4.68
CA ASN A 88 9.94 -20.28 6.03
C ASN A 88 10.44 -21.73 6.16
N LEU A 89 9.81 -22.67 5.46
CA LEU A 89 10.29 -24.06 5.42
C LEU A 89 11.61 -24.16 4.65
N ASP A 90 11.71 -23.56 3.48
CA ASP A 90 12.92 -23.57 2.67
C ASP A 90 14.10 -22.89 3.36
N THR A 91 13.86 -21.76 4.04
CA THR A 91 14.91 -21.06 4.79
C THR A 91 15.41 -21.84 6.01
N LYS A 92 14.53 -22.57 6.72
CA LYS A 92 14.93 -23.48 7.81
C LYS A 92 15.83 -24.63 7.32
N ASN A 93 15.66 -25.04 6.06
CA ASN A 93 16.44 -26.09 5.44
C ASN A 93 17.75 -25.59 4.81
N ILE A 94 18.07 -24.29 4.92
CA ILE A 94 19.35 -23.75 4.45
C ILE A 94 20.48 -24.32 5.32
N ILE A 95 21.23 -25.25 4.74
CA ILE A 95 22.47 -25.73 5.35
C ILE A 95 23.57 -24.68 5.08
N PHE A 96 24.02 -24.05 6.16
CA PHE A 96 25.13 -23.11 6.14
C PHE A 96 26.20 -23.56 7.13
N ASN A 97 27.29 -24.11 6.60
CA ASN A 97 28.39 -24.61 7.42
C ASN A 97 29.33 -23.47 7.78
N LEU A 98 29.20 -22.96 9.00
CA LEU A 98 30.14 -21.99 9.58
C LEU A 98 31.49 -22.66 9.80
N LYS A 99 32.40 -22.49 8.84
CA LYS A 99 33.81 -22.85 9.00
C LYS A 99 34.55 -21.72 9.72
N LYS A 100 35.62 -22.06 10.44
CA LYS A 100 36.50 -21.06 11.07
C LYS A 100 37.21 -20.25 9.99
N MET A 101 36.79 -19.00 9.83
CA MET A 101 37.34 -18.08 8.82
C MET A 101 38.68 -17.52 9.32
N GLN A 102 39.67 -17.47 8.43
CA GLN A 102 41.02 -16.97 8.72
C GLN A 102 41.30 -15.61 8.07
N SER A 103 40.40 -15.11 7.22
CA SER A 103 40.56 -13.84 6.52
C SER A 103 39.24 -13.10 6.33
N SER A 104 39.33 -11.80 6.07
CA SER A 104 38.16 -10.96 5.78
C SER A 104 37.47 -11.34 4.46
N GLU A 105 38.23 -11.72 3.42
CA GLU A 105 37.66 -12.30 2.17
C GLU A 105 36.73 -13.48 2.44
N GLN A 106 37.13 -14.41 3.32
CA GLN A 106 36.33 -15.59 3.62
C GLN A 106 35.02 -15.22 4.32
N VAL A 107 35.04 -14.18 5.16
CA VAL A 107 33.83 -13.63 5.77
C VAL A 107 32.90 -13.06 4.71
N TYR A 108 33.42 -12.24 3.78
CA TYR A 108 32.61 -11.68 2.70
C TYR A 108 32.02 -12.73 1.77
N GLN A 109 32.80 -13.76 1.43
CA GLN A 109 32.32 -14.88 0.61
C GLN A 109 31.18 -15.63 1.31
N ALA A 110 31.31 -15.89 2.62
CA ALA A 110 30.30 -16.58 3.39
C ALA A 110 29.01 -15.76 3.56
N ILE A 111 29.11 -14.44 3.77
CA ILE A 111 27.96 -13.53 3.78
C ILE A 111 27.26 -13.53 2.41
N THR A 112 28.05 -13.47 1.34
CA THR A 112 27.52 -13.48 -0.03
C THR A 112 26.81 -14.80 -0.32
N GLU A 113 27.40 -15.93 0.07
CA GLU A 113 26.80 -17.26 -0.10
C GLU A 113 25.45 -17.36 0.63
N LEU A 114 25.41 -16.98 1.91
CA LEU A 114 24.19 -17.02 2.71
C LEU A 114 23.11 -16.11 2.13
N THR A 115 23.50 -14.89 1.76
CA THR A 115 22.59 -13.89 1.16
C THR A 115 22.03 -14.40 -0.16
N THR A 116 22.86 -15.05 -0.98
CA THR A 116 22.45 -15.63 -2.26
C THR A 116 21.48 -16.81 -2.05
N LYS A 117 21.72 -17.66 -1.04
CA LYS A 117 20.81 -18.77 -0.69
C LYS A 117 19.44 -18.25 -0.22
N ILE A 118 19.42 -17.23 0.64
CA ILE A 118 18.17 -16.60 1.09
C ILE A 118 17.43 -15.93 -0.07
N ALA A 119 18.14 -15.19 -0.92
CA ALA A 119 17.56 -14.53 -2.08
C ALA A 119 16.99 -15.54 -3.09
N SER A 120 17.69 -16.66 -3.30
CA SER A 120 17.22 -17.76 -4.15
C SER A 120 15.96 -18.41 -3.58
N SER A 121 15.93 -18.68 -2.27
CA SER A 121 14.73 -19.19 -1.59
C SER A 121 13.56 -18.22 -1.73
N LEU A 122 13.78 -16.91 -1.57
CA LEU A 122 12.74 -15.90 -1.76
C LEU A 122 12.22 -15.93 -3.19
N SER A 123 13.10 -16.00 -4.20
CA SER A 123 12.70 -16.05 -5.61
C SER A 123 11.90 -17.30 -5.94
N ASN A 124 12.32 -18.48 -5.45
CA ASN A 124 11.66 -19.76 -5.71
C ASN A 124 10.27 -19.87 -5.05
N ASN A 125 10.08 -19.16 -3.95
CA ASN A 125 8.80 -19.10 -3.22
C ASN A 125 7.97 -17.88 -3.58
N SER A 126 8.46 -17.06 -4.51
CA SER A 126 7.71 -15.92 -5.04
C SER A 126 7.13 -16.25 -6.41
N TYR A 127 5.88 -15.87 -6.61
CA TYR A 127 5.20 -16.00 -7.88
C TYR A 127 4.56 -14.68 -8.26
N THR A 128 4.53 -14.38 -9.56
CA THR A 128 3.68 -13.33 -10.08
C THR A 128 2.29 -13.91 -10.26
N ASN A 129 1.29 -13.36 -9.57
CA ASN A 129 -0.08 -13.81 -9.78
C ASN A 129 -0.45 -13.54 -11.26
N PRO A 130 -0.80 -14.55 -12.07
CA PRO A 130 -1.28 -14.30 -13.41
C PRO A 130 -2.62 -13.57 -13.27
N LYS A 131 -2.61 -12.24 -13.53
CA LYS A 131 -3.74 -11.30 -13.52
C LYS A 131 -4.87 -11.75 -12.61
N ASP A 132 -4.95 -11.20 -11.39
CA ASP A 132 -6.08 -11.37 -10.45
C ASP A 132 -7.33 -11.84 -11.18
N GLN A 133 -7.52 -13.15 -11.25
CA GLN A 133 -8.74 -13.71 -11.78
C GLN A 133 -9.72 -13.42 -10.67
N THR A 134 -10.29 -12.21 -10.70
CA THR A 134 -11.35 -11.84 -9.79
C THR A 134 -12.34 -13.00 -9.83
N PRO A 135 -12.62 -13.66 -8.70
CA PRO A 135 -13.51 -14.81 -8.71
C PRO A 135 -14.77 -14.40 -9.47
N LYS A 136 -15.15 -15.18 -10.48
CA LYS A 136 -16.28 -14.86 -11.36
C LYS A 136 -17.45 -14.48 -10.47
N VAL A 137 -17.80 -13.19 -10.48
CA VAL A 137 -18.86 -12.64 -9.63
C VAL A 137 -20.11 -13.49 -9.88
N PRO A 138 -20.74 -14.07 -8.84
CA PRO A 138 -21.91 -14.91 -9.00
C PRO A 138 -22.97 -14.23 -9.87
N ILE A 139 -23.57 -14.98 -10.81
CA ILE A 139 -24.48 -14.43 -11.82
C ILE A 139 -25.63 -13.60 -11.22
N LYS A 140 -26.08 -13.96 -10.01
CA LYS A 140 -27.11 -13.24 -9.26
C LYS A 140 -26.68 -11.79 -8.94
N ILE A 141 -25.42 -11.58 -8.57
CA ILE A 141 -24.86 -10.25 -8.28
C ILE A 141 -24.70 -9.44 -9.57
N LEU A 142 -24.21 -10.06 -10.65
CA LEU A 142 -24.14 -9.41 -11.97
C LEU A 142 -25.51 -8.95 -12.45
N ASN A 143 -26.54 -9.77 -12.26
CA ASN A 143 -27.93 -9.41 -12.61
C ASN A 143 -28.46 -8.25 -11.77
N ALA A 144 -28.18 -8.24 -10.46
CA ALA A 144 -28.55 -7.13 -9.58
C ALA A 144 -27.85 -5.82 -9.99
N ILE A 145 -26.56 -5.88 -10.34
CA ILE A 145 -25.80 -4.73 -10.85
C ILE A 145 -26.40 -4.22 -12.16
N HIS A 146 -26.72 -5.11 -13.11
CA HIS A 146 -27.36 -4.74 -14.36
C HIS A 146 -28.72 -4.08 -14.16
N LYS A 147 -29.58 -4.64 -13.30
CA LYS A 147 -30.89 -4.07 -12.97
C LYS A 147 -30.74 -2.67 -12.36
N LYS A 148 -29.83 -2.51 -11.39
CA LYS A 148 -29.52 -1.21 -10.77
C LYS A 148 -29.03 -0.18 -11.80
N ARG A 149 -28.11 -0.56 -12.70
CA ARG A 149 -27.61 0.31 -13.77
C ARG A 149 -28.72 0.73 -14.74
N LYS A 150 -29.60 -0.20 -15.12
CA LYS A 150 -30.77 0.08 -15.99
C LYS A 150 -31.73 1.08 -15.35
N LEU A 151 -32.04 0.93 -14.06
CA LEU A 151 -32.89 1.86 -13.32
C LEU A 151 -32.25 3.25 -13.18
N ARG A 152 -30.95 3.32 -12.88
CA ARG A 152 -30.21 4.59 -12.84
C ARG A 152 -30.23 5.33 -14.18
N LYS A 153 -30.04 4.60 -15.30
CA LYS A 153 -30.16 5.19 -16.64
C LYS A 153 -31.54 5.80 -16.84
N LYS A 154 -32.62 5.05 -16.57
CA LYS A 154 -34.01 5.55 -16.68
C LYS A 154 -34.27 6.78 -15.82
N LEU A 155 -33.80 6.78 -14.57
CA LEU A 155 -33.95 7.93 -13.67
C LEU A 155 -33.17 9.16 -14.19
N ALA A 156 -31.97 8.96 -14.73
CA ALA A 156 -31.17 10.03 -15.31
C ALA A 156 -31.82 10.62 -16.58
N THR A 157 -32.48 9.79 -17.41
CA THR A 157 -33.27 10.29 -18.55
C THR A 157 -34.51 11.05 -18.10
N TYR A 158 -35.16 10.62 -17.00
CA TYR A 158 -36.32 11.32 -16.44
C TYR A 158 -35.97 12.69 -15.83
N LYS A 159 -34.75 12.84 -15.30
CA LYS A 159 -34.27 14.09 -14.69
C LYS A 159 -33.68 15.10 -15.68
N LYS A 160 -33.59 14.79 -16.98
CA LYS A 160 -33.26 15.78 -18.02
C LYS A 160 -34.57 16.37 -18.55
N PRO A 161 -34.88 17.66 -18.33
CA PRO A 161 -36.04 18.26 -18.98
C PRO A 161 -35.84 18.19 -20.49
N ARG A 162 -36.88 17.74 -21.21
CA ARG A 162 -36.92 17.84 -22.67
C ARG A 162 -36.91 19.34 -23.01
N ARG A 163 -35.81 19.82 -23.59
CA ARG A 163 -35.80 21.07 -24.34
C ARG A 163 -36.42 20.83 -25.70
#